data_AF-S9NZL8-F1
#
_entry.id   AF-S9NZL8-F1
#
_cell.length_a   1.000
_cell.length_b   1.000
_cell.length_c   1.000
_cell.angle_alpha   90.00
_cell.angle_beta   90.00
_cell.angle_gamma   90.00
#
_symmetry.space_group_name_H-M   'P 1'
#
loop_
_entity.id
_entity.type
_entity.pdbx_description
1 polymer ?
#
loop_
_entity_poly.entity_id
_entity_poly.type
_entity_poly.pdbx_seq_one_letter_code
_entity_poly.pdbx_strand_id
1 'polypeptide(L)'
;MTELKINAVILRFRDLVTPPGGTIRQHKQILDDQGFIWWGWWNKSGEAVPERVFAELKERALKDGLTVYLFDSGHERVYSATCKDIQWATARARMASPDPKRTPEYYNEQQYLAWFKLKDINETPLDEKVLRALSYVRVNEFFEAGTSHYAPFYDKRIFSLEELREQDRTIWFVRAATDQDPSHQVSLLHARSLQPAHFPMEYLHASGPSLLWLSDTHFSVDGHHRFPDKSNVQKQNLALALDQLLKNQQASLGGVLLSGDITWRAAPEEFEKALESLGTLTRKLNLSSYQIAICPGNHDLAFSENPAEKGGPVKEVGPASRKAFDDFYRALYYLSPNEHLSSGRRFLLKGSVPVEVVCLNSSLLQQQSGAFQGHGFVGEQQLQDAARAMGWVPGEETRAVRILMMHHHLMPTTYREEAWVGGRYSAVLDAEAVARWVTEHRVRLVLHGHQHQPFCTRIARPLNVEQPSGPWHEFYVLGLGSSGVELSHLGESKNNTVGLLTFHAREVTVRIQTVDPTHPSKELWSFKIPYTPPDR
;
A
#
# COMPACT_ATOMS: atom_id res chain seq x y z
N MET A 1 5.77 -0.73 33.24
CA MET A 1 4.76 0.23 32.75
C MET A 1 5.51 1.37 32.09
N THR A 2 5.43 1.45 30.77
CA THR A 2 6.10 2.48 29.96
C THR A 2 5.49 3.85 30.28
N GLU A 3 6.34 4.80 30.63
CA GLU A 3 6.00 6.21 30.86
C GLU A 3 5.38 6.79 29.58
N LEU A 4 4.15 7.32 29.65
CA LEU A 4 3.48 7.93 28.50
C LEU A 4 4.17 9.26 28.17
N LYS A 5 5.07 9.27 27.18
CA LYS A 5 5.81 10.47 26.78
C LYS A 5 4.96 11.47 25.97
N ILE A 6 3.87 12.00 26.53
CA ILE A 6 3.07 13.04 25.87
C ILE A 6 3.84 14.37 25.96
N ASN A 7 4.04 15.05 24.82
CA ASN A 7 4.77 16.32 24.76
C ASN A 7 3.92 17.53 24.35
N ALA A 8 2.79 17.30 23.71
CA ALA A 8 1.85 18.33 23.31
C ALA A 8 0.43 17.77 23.27
N VAL A 9 -0.53 18.68 23.20
CA VAL A 9 -1.93 18.36 22.90
C VAL A 9 -2.42 19.18 21.71
N ILE A 10 -3.31 18.59 20.92
CA ILE A 10 -4.00 19.28 19.83
C ILE A 10 -5.44 19.47 20.26
N LEU A 11 -5.93 20.71 20.29
CA LEU A 11 -7.31 21.07 20.61
C LEU A 11 -8.05 21.44 19.32
N ARG A 12 -9.15 20.75 19.04
CA ARG A 12 -10.04 21.05 17.92
C ARG A 12 -10.89 22.26 18.23
N PHE A 13 -11.08 23.13 17.23
CA PHE A 13 -12.13 24.12 17.24
C PHE A 13 -12.70 24.35 15.84
N ARG A 14 -13.71 25.22 15.79
CA ARG A 14 -14.31 25.75 14.57
C ARG A 14 -14.97 27.09 14.89
N ASP A 15 -14.92 28.02 13.95
CA ASP A 15 -15.64 29.30 14.03
C ASP A 15 -17.17 29.09 13.86
N LEU A 16 -17.83 28.52 14.89
CA LEU A 16 -19.27 28.27 14.86
C LEU A 16 -20.09 29.53 15.18
N VAL A 17 -19.58 30.33 16.13
CA VAL A 17 -20.25 31.52 16.68
C VAL A 17 -19.49 32.81 16.37
N THR A 18 -18.43 32.72 15.57
CA THR A 18 -17.62 33.85 15.11
C THR A 18 -17.52 33.82 13.58
N PRO A 19 -17.24 34.96 12.93
CA PRO A 19 -16.87 34.96 11.52
C PRO A 19 -15.63 34.08 11.25
N PRO A 20 -15.36 33.67 9.99
CA PRO A 20 -14.14 32.97 9.61
C PRO A 20 -12.85 33.65 10.12
N GLY A 21 -12.00 32.89 10.82
CA GLY A 21 -10.80 33.38 11.50
C GLY A 21 -11.06 34.19 12.77
N GLY A 22 -12.30 34.21 13.26
CA GLY A 22 -12.74 35.04 14.38
C GLY A 22 -12.29 34.50 15.74
N THR A 23 -12.29 33.17 15.94
CA THR A 23 -11.93 32.54 17.23
C THR A 23 -10.51 32.92 17.64
N ILE A 24 -9.52 32.69 16.76
CA ILE A 24 -8.10 32.99 17.06
C ILE A 24 -7.90 34.49 17.29
N ARG A 25 -8.51 35.34 16.47
CA ARG A 25 -8.39 36.80 16.57
C ARG A 25 -8.92 37.34 17.90
N GLN A 26 -10.11 36.92 18.32
CA GLN A 26 -10.71 37.36 19.59
C GLN A 26 -9.90 36.87 20.80
N HIS A 27 -9.44 35.61 20.78
CA HIS A 27 -8.57 35.08 21.83
C HIS A 27 -7.24 35.83 21.91
N LYS A 28 -6.65 36.18 20.76
CA LYS A 28 -5.40 36.94 20.68
C LYS A 28 -5.56 38.36 21.21
N GLN A 29 -6.67 39.03 20.90
CA GLN A 29 -6.96 40.38 21.40
C GLN A 29 -7.01 40.40 22.94
N ILE A 30 -7.76 39.46 23.56
CA ILE A 30 -7.84 39.37 25.02
C ILE A 30 -6.47 38.96 25.60
N LEU A 31 -5.74 38.06 24.93
CA LEU A 31 -4.39 37.68 25.34
C LEU A 31 -3.43 38.88 25.36
N ASP A 32 -3.49 39.75 24.35
CA ASP A 32 -2.64 40.94 24.25
C ASP A 32 -2.99 41.98 25.33
N ASP A 33 -4.28 42.15 25.63
CA ASP A 33 -4.74 43.10 26.64
C ASP A 33 -4.53 42.60 28.08
N GLN A 34 -4.69 41.30 28.33
CA GLN A 34 -4.72 40.72 29.68
C GLN A 34 -3.49 39.86 30.02
N GLY A 35 -2.67 39.51 29.03
CA GLY A 35 -1.45 38.70 29.18
C GLY A 35 -1.65 37.18 29.26
N PHE A 36 -2.89 36.70 29.34
CA PHE A 36 -3.27 35.29 29.12
C PHE A 36 -4.77 35.17 28.82
N ILE A 37 -5.19 34.02 28.27
CA ILE A 37 -6.59 33.71 27.95
C ILE A 37 -6.97 32.30 28.43
N TRP A 38 -8.20 32.10 28.87
CA TRP A 38 -8.76 30.78 29.14
C TRP A 38 -9.50 30.23 27.92
N TRP A 39 -9.10 29.03 27.51
CA TRP A 39 -9.69 28.30 26.41
C TRP A 39 -10.56 27.15 26.94
N GLY A 40 -11.88 27.25 26.73
CA GLY A 40 -12.83 26.21 27.12
C GLY A 40 -12.81 25.01 26.18
N TRP A 41 -12.86 23.81 26.74
CA TRP A 41 -12.91 22.57 25.96
C TRP A 41 -14.33 22.22 25.51
N TRP A 42 -14.63 22.44 24.22
CA TRP A 42 -15.88 22.02 23.56
C TRP A 42 -15.88 20.51 23.30
N ASN A 43 -16.02 19.72 24.36
CA ASN A 43 -15.99 18.28 24.28
C ASN A 43 -17.17 17.72 23.47
N LYS A 44 -16.92 16.63 22.72
CA LYS A 44 -17.97 15.83 22.09
C LYS A 44 -18.57 14.83 23.09
N SER A 45 -19.76 14.33 22.74
CA SER A 45 -20.40 13.26 23.49
C SER A 45 -19.49 12.04 23.57
N GLY A 46 -19.35 11.45 24.75
CA GLY A 46 -18.49 10.28 24.98
C GLY A 46 -17.02 10.60 25.25
N GLU A 47 -16.61 11.87 25.29
CA GLU A 47 -15.28 12.29 25.75
C GLU A 47 -15.29 12.63 27.25
N ALA A 48 -14.26 12.19 27.97
CA ALA A 48 -14.07 12.42 29.40
C ALA A 48 -12.66 12.95 29.71
N VAL A 49 -12.49 13.55 30.89
CA VAL A 49 -11.18 13.99 31.37
C VAL A 49 -10.37 12.76 31.81
N PRO A 50 -9.21 12.45 31.18
CA PRO A 50 -8.31 11.42 31.66
C PRO A 50 -7.49 11.98 32.82
N GLU A 51 -8.04 11.90 34.04
CA GLU A 51 -7.54 12.51 35.29
C GLU A 51 -6.01 12.43 35.45
N ARG A 52 -5.45 11.23 35.30
CA ARG A 52 -4.00 11.01 35.43
C ARG A 52 -3.21 11.77 34.37
N VAL A 53 -3.62 11.69 33.10
CA VAL A 53 -2.94 12.35 31.99
C VAL A 53 -3.05 13.87 32.12
N PHE A 54 -4.21 14.39 32.54
CA PHE A 54 -4.38 15.82 32.76
C PHE A 54 -3.56 16.34 33.94
N ALA A 55 -3.39 15.55 35.01
CA ALA A 55 -2.50 15.88 36.10
C ALA A 55 -1.04 15.99 35.63
N GLU A 56 -0.54 15.01 34.86
CA GLU A 56 0.81 15.03 34.28
C GLU A 56 1.01 16.24 33.34
N LEU A 57 0.02 16.54 32.49
CA LEU A 57 0.05 17.70 31.59
C LEU A 57 0.00 19.03 32.33
N LYS A 58 -0.78 19.12 33.41
CA LYS A 58 -0.88 20.32 34.26
C LYS A 58 0.46 20.62 34.94
N GLU A 59 1.10 19.61 35.53
CA GLU A 59 2.41 19.77 36.16
C GLU A 59 3.43 20.33 35.16
N ARG A 60 3.46 19.77 33.96
CA ARG A 60 4.32 20.26 32.87
C ARG A 60 3.97 21.68 32.43
N ALA A 61 2.68 22.01 32.30
CA ALA A 61 2.22 23.34 31.93
C ALA A 61 2.65 24.40 32.97
N LEU A 62 2.58 24.07 34.26
CA LEU A 62 2.99 24.96 35.35
C LEU A 62 4.51 25.14 35.43
N LYS A 63 5.29 24.08 35.17
CA LYS A 63 6.75 24.09 35.29
C LYS A 63 7.42 24.80 34.10
N ASP A 64 7.25 24.26 32.90
CA ASP A 64 7.96 24.71 31.70
C ASP A 64 7.02 25.36 30.67
N GLY A 65 5.73 25.03 30.74
CA GLY A 65 4.75 25.30 29.69
C GLY A 65 4.57 24.08 28.79
N LEU A 66 3.32 23.87 28.37
CA LEU A 66 2.93 22.78 27.49
C LEU A 66 2.64 23.35 26.09
N THR A 67 3.26 22.81 25.06
CA THR A 67 2.89 23.16 23.69
C THR A 67 1.48 22.67 23.38
N VAL A 68 0.63 23.58 22.91
CA VAL A 68 -0.72 23.28 22.46
C VAL A 68 -0.86 23.68 21.00
N TYR A 69 -1.39 22.78 20.20
CA TYR A 69 -1.81 23.10 18.83
C TYR A 69 -3.32 23.33 18.80
N LEU A 70 -3.76 24.35 18.08
CA LEU A 70 -5.17 24.68 17.90
C LEU A 70 -5.54 24.34 16.46
N PHE A 71 -6.33 23.28 16.27
CA PHE A 71 -6.75 22.81 14.96
C PHE A 71 -8.13 23.36 14.59
N ASP A 72 -8.15 24.26 13.60
CA ASP A 72 -9.38 24.75 12.99
C ASP A 72 -9.89 23.72 11.97
N SER A 73 -10.86 22.93 12.41
CA SER A 73 -11.48 21.91 11.56
C SER A 73 -12.42 22.46 10.49
N GLY A 74 -12.75 23.76 10.52
CA GLY A 74 -13.59 24.41 9.52
C GLY A 74 -12.81 24.90 8.29
N HIS A 75 -11.57 25.37 8.50
CA HIS A 75 -10.72 25.93 7.44
C HIS A 75 -9.43 25.12 7.19
N GLU A 76 -9.26 23.98 7.87
CA GLU A 76 -8.10 23.09 7.76
C GLU A 76 -6.79 23.83 8.01
N ARG A 77 -6.71 24.46 9.18
CA ARG A 77 -5.54 25.21 9.63
C ARG A 77 -5.15 24.77 11.03
N VAL A 78 -3.86 24.87 11.34
CA VAL A 78 -3.34 24.63 12.68
C VAL A 78 -2.52 25.82 13.16
N TYR A 79 -2.72 26.18 14.42
CA TYR A 79 -2.01 27.25 15.11
C TYR A 79 -1.29 26.67 16.32
N SER A 80 -0.36 27.41 16.92
CA SER A 80 0.31 27.02 18.17
C SER A 80 0.08 28.04 19.28
N ALA A 81 0.07 27.54 20.51
CA ALA A 81 0.04 28.33 21.73
C ALA A 81 0.86 27.62 22.84
N THR A 82 1.19 28.36 23.89
CA THR A 82 1.78 27.81 25.11
C THR A 82 0.73 27.73 26.21
N CYS A 83 0.43 26.54 26.71
CA CYS A 83 -0.44 26.35 27.86
C CYS A 83 0.35 26.42 29.16
N LYS A 84 -0.13 27.21 30.12
CA LYS A 84 0.51 27.46 31.43
C LYS A 84 -0.25 26.90 32.63
N ASP A 85 -1.50 26.48 32.45
CA ASP A 85 -2.29 25.81 33.48
C ASP A 85 -3.44 25.06 32.81
N ILE A 86 -3.92 24.00 33.46
CA ILE A 86 -5.10 23.25 33.06
C ILE A 86 -5.99 23.11 34.29
N GLN A 87 -7.27 23.45 34.15
CA GLN A 87 -8.26 23.34 35.22
C GLN A 87 -9.44 22.51 34.77
N TRP A 88 -9.89 21.60 35.62
CA TRP A 88 -11.07 20.78 35.43
C TRP A 88 -11.69 20.50 36.80
N ALA A 89 -12.98 20.18 36.83
CA ALA A 89 -13.65 19.73 38.05
C ALA A 89 -13.60 18.20 38.14
N THR A 90 -13.59 17.69 39.37
CA THR A 90 -13.60 16.24 39.63
C THR A 90 -14.94 15.62 39.25
N ALA A 91 -14.97 14.28 39.11
CA ALA A 91 -16.18 13.51 38.85
C ALA A 91 -16.95 13.91 37.58
N ARG A 92 -16.24 14.34 36.53
CA ARG A 92 -16.80 14.74 35.22
C ARG A 92 -17.74 15.95 35.28
N ALA A 93 -17.69 16.74 36.34
CA ALA A 93 -18.48 17.95 36.42
C ALA A 93 -17.96 18.99 35.40
N ARG A 94 -18.89 19.77 34.85
CA ARG A 94 -18.53 20.94 34.04
C ARG A 94 -18.34 22.14 34.98
N MET A 95 -17.38 23.00 34.65
CA MET A 95 -17.09 24.21 35.43
C MET A 95 -17.17 25.47 34.56
N ALA A 96 -17.60 26.57 35.19
CA ALA A 96 -17.55 27.89 34.58
C ALA A 96 -16.10 28.34 34.35
N SER A 97 -15.93 29.44 33.60
CA SER A 97 -14.60 30.01 33.36
C SER A 97 -13.89 30.32 34.68
N PRO A 98 -12.60 29.94 34.83
CA PRO A 98 -11.81 30.33 36.00
C PRO A 98 -11.62 31.86 36.13
N ASP A 99 -11.67 32.60 35.02
CA ASP A 99 -11.64 34.06 35.00
C ASP A 99 -12.44 34.61 33.80
N PRO A 100 -13.71 35.02 34.01
CA PRO A 100 -14.57 35.52 32.94
C PRO A 100 -14.04 36.76 32.22
N LYS A 101 -13.19 37.58 32.86
CA LYS A 101 -12.59 38.77 32.22
C LYS A 101 -11.48 38.40 31.23
N ARG A 102 -10.97 37.17 31.33
CA ARG A 102 -9.89 36.62 30.49
C ARG A 102 -10.41 35.43 29.69
N THR A 103 -11.65 35.54 29.23
CA THR A 103 -12.38 34.52 28.48
C THR A 103 -13.26 35.23 27.46
N PRO A 104 -13.32 34.79 26.19
CA PRO A 104 -14.23 35.38 25.23
C PRO A 104 -15.68 35.29 25.69
N GLU A 105 -16.49 36.29 25.37
CA GLU A 105 -17.88 36.42 25.85
C GLU A 105 -18.72 35.17 25.56
N TYR A 106 -18.59 34.60 24.35
CA TYR A 106 -19.30 33.39 23.94
C TYR A 106 -18.90 32.11 24.72
N TYR A 107 -17.78 32.13 25.45
CA TYR A 107 -17.40 31.06 26.38
C TYR A 107 -17.96 31.28 27.79
N ASN A 108 -18.25 32.52 28.20
CA ASN A 108 -18.69 32.83 29.56
C ASN A 108 -20.10 32.32 29.90
N GLU A 109 -20.93 32.09 28.88
CA GLU A 109 -22.32 31.64 29.06
C GLU A 109 -22.45 30.13 29.30
N GLN A 110 -21.36 29.36 29.12
CA GLN A 110 -21.37 27.90 29.22
C GLN A 110 -20.37 27.38 30.25
N GLN A 111 -20.52 26.10 30.58
CA GLN A 111 -19.59 25.35 31.42
C GLN A 111 -18.93 24.24 30.60
N TYR A 112 -17.64 24.02 30.81
CA TYR A 112 -16.86 23.04 30.07
C TYR A 112 -16.21 22.03 31.00
N LEU A 113 -15.84 20.87 30.48
CA LEU A 113 -15.16 19.82 31.26
C LEU A 113 -13.77 20.26 31.71
N ALA A 114 -13.08 21.05 30.90
CA ALA A 114 -11.77 21.58 31.23
C ALA A 114 -11.51 22.94 30.56
N TRP A 115 -10.56 23.66 31.14
CA TRP A 115 -10.08 24.97 30.70
C TRP A 115 -8.56 24.96 30.59
N PHE A 116 -8.04 25.49 29.49
CA PHE A 116 -6.61 25.60 29.22
C PHE A 116 -6.19 27.07 29.27
N LYS A 117 -5.20 27.40 30.12
CA LYS A 117 -4.66 28.76 30.21
C LYS A 117 -3.61 28.98 29.14
N LEU A 118 -3.98 29.63 28.05
CA LEU A 118 -3.09 29.84 26.92
C LEU A 118 -2.35 31.19 27.00
N LYS A 119 -1.11 31.17 26.52
CA LYS A 119 -0.24 32.30 26.21
C LYS A 119 0.35 32.13 24.81
N ASP A 120 0.91 33.20 24.27
CA ASP A 120 1.70 33.20 23.03
C ASP A 120 1.01 32.50 21.85
N ILE A 121 -0.26 32.81 21.60
CA ILE A 121 -0.99 32.27 20.44
C ILE A 121 -0.39 32.87 19.16
N ASN A 122 0.12 32.01 18.28
CA ASN A 122 0.54 32.38 16.95
C ASN A 122 -0.69 32.55 16.05
N GLU A 123 -0.93 33.76 15.56
CA GLU A 123 -2.06 34.08 14.68
C GLU A 123 -1.87 33.64 13.23
N THR A 124 -0.63 33.33 12.83
CA THR A 124 -0.33 32.80 11.51
C THR A 124 -0.42 31.27 11.53
N PRO A 125 -1.19 30.64 10.63
CA PRO A 125 -1.23 29.19 10.52
C PRO A 125 0.16 28.59 10.31
N LEU A 126 0.44 27.49 10.98
CA LEU A 126 1.68 26.74 10.79
C LEU A 126 1.62 25.89 9.51
N ASP A 127 2.78 25.57 8.96
CA ASP A 127 2.92 24.52 7.94
C ASP A 127 2.51 23.17 8.55
N GLU A 128 1.66 22.41 7.85
CA GLU A 128 1.21 21.07 8.24
C GLU A 128 2.38 20.13 8.56
N LYS A 129 3.56 20.33 7.97
CA LYS A 129 4.78 19.56 8.28
C LYS A 129 5.12 19.52 9.77
N VAL A 130 4.74 20.54 10.54
CA VAL A 130 4.93 20.54 12.00
C VAL A 130 4.20 19.36 12.65
N LEU A 131 3.02 19.00 12.15
CA LEU A 131 2.26 17.85 12.66
C LEU A 131 2.90 16.52 12.26
N ARG A 132 3.58 16.44 11.11
CA ARG A 132 4.29 15.22 10.67
C ARG A 132 5.49 14.85 11.55
N ALA A 133 5.95 15.78 12.37
CA ALA A 133 6.95 15.54 13.41
C ALA A 133 6.36 14.99 14.73
N LEU A 134 5.03 14.77 14.77
CA LEU A 134 4.30 14.29 15.93
C LEU A 134 3.65 12.93 15.64
N SER A 135 3.51 12.12 16.69
CA SER A 135 2.79 10.83 16.64
C SER A 135 1.69 10.76 17.67
N TYR A 136 0.59 10.09 17.32
CA TYR A 136 -0.57 9.94 18.20
C TYR A 136 -0.25 9.04 19.40
N VAL A 137 -0.65 9.48 20.59
CA VAL A 137 -0.55 8.70 21.83
C VAL A 137 -1.91 8.13 22.20
N ARG A 138 -1.93 6.83 22.55
CA ARG A 138 -3.12 6.16 23.05
C ARG A 138 -3.42 6.58 24.49
N VAL A 139 -4.60 7.17 24.69
CA VAL A 139 -5.17 7.49 26.01
C VAL A 139 -6.61 6.96 26.02
N ASN A 140 -6.80 5.79 26.63
CA ASN A 140 -8.07 5.07 26.58
C ASN A 140 -9.13 5.74 27.46
N GLU A 141 -8.71 6.32 28.58
CA GLU A 141 -9.54 7.02 29.58
C GLU A 141 -10.17 8.30 29.04
N PHE A 142 -9.71 8.77 27.88
CA PHE A 142 -10.30 9.93 27.20
C PHE A 142 -11.71 9.64 26.65
N PHE A 143 -12.04 8.38 26.40
CA PHE A 143 -13.37 7.97 25.93
C PHE A 143 -14.14 7.28 27.05
N GLU A 144 -15.41 7.63 27.25
CA GLU A 144 -16.23 7.08 28.34
C GLU A 144 -16.41 5.56 28.27
N ALA A 145 -16.39 5.00 27.06
CA ALA A 145 -16.43 3.55 26.83
C ALA A 145 -15.14 2.82 27.25
N GLY A 146 -14.06 3.55 27.58
CA GLY A 146 -12.76 3.00 27.96
C GLY A 146 -11.96 2.38 26.79
N THR A 147 -12.53 2.31 25.60
CA THR A 147 -11.86 1.85 24.38
C THR A 147 -12.01 2.85 23.25
N SER A 148 -10.91 3.20 22.60
CA SER A 148 -10.92 4.09 21.45
C SER A 148 -11.18 3.37 20.14
N HIS A 149 -12.08 3.90 19.32
CA HIS A 149 -12.31 3.48 17.93
C HIS A 149 -11.18 3.88 16.97
N TYR A 150 -10.19 4.65 17.45
CA TYR A 150 -9.07 5.19 16.68
C TYR A 150 -7.79 4.38 16.84
N ALA A 151 -7.92 3.09 17.18
CA ALA A 151 -6.78 2.17 17.30
C ALA A 151 -5.78 2.24 16.14
N PRO A 152 -6.20 2.39 14.86
CA PRO A 152 -5.28 2.51 13.72
C PRO A 152 -4.42 3.78 13.70
N PHE A 153 -4.78 4.82 14.46
CA PHE A 153 -4.02 6.08 14.50
C PHE A 153 -2.88 6.03 15.51
N TYR A 154 -2.98 5.24 16.57
CA TYR A 154 -2.01 5.25 17.67
C TYR A 154 -0.62 4.77 17.25
N ASP A 155 0.39 5.39 17.85
CA ASP A 155 1.82 5.12 17.63
C ASP A 155 2.29 5.34 16.19
N LYS A 156 1.50 6.09 15.40
CA LYS A 156 1.83 6.52 14.04
C LYS A 156 1.98 8.04 13.99
N ARG A 157 2.74 8.53 13.00
CA ARG A 157 2.89 9.97 12.71
C ARG A 157 1.58 10.56 12.20
N ILE A 158 1.28 11.80 12.57
CA ILE A 158 0.16 12.54 11.98
C ILE A 158 0.48 12.79 10.51
N PHE A 159 -0.30 12.21 9.59
CA PHE A 159 0.00 12.30 8.17
C PHE A 159 -0.50 13.61 7.56
N SER A 160 -1.74 13.99 7.89
CA SER A 160 -2.38 15.20 7.39
C SER A 160 -3.44 15.78 8.35
N LEU A 161 -3.84 17.03 8.10
CA LEU A 161 -4.98 17.69 8.78
C LEU A 161 -6.30 16.99 8.51
N GLU A 162 -6.44 16.35 7.35
CA GLU A 162 -7.62 15.55 7.02
C GLU A 162 -7.81 14.39 8.01
N GLU A 163 -6.74 13.74 8.47
CA GLU A 163 -6.83 12.69 9.48
C GLU A 163 -7.38 13.19 10.82
N LEU A 164 -6.97 14.40 11.23
CA LEU A 164 -7.52 15.04 12.43
C LEU A 164 -8.98 15.40 12.21
N ARG A 165 -9.35 15.88 11.02
CA ARG A 165 -10.73 16.25 10.69
C ARG A 165 -11.68 15.06 10.76
N GLU A 166 -11.25 13.93 10.20
CA GLU A 166 -12.04 12.70 10.10
C GLU A 166 -12.26 12.00 11.45
N GLN A 167 -11.33 12.14 12.39
CA GLN A 167 -11.52 11.60 13.74
C GLN A 167 -12.62 12.38 14.47
N ASP A 168 -13.66 11.68 14.89
CA ASP A 168 -14.75 12.24 15.68
C ASP A 168 -14.32 12.41 17.15
N ARG A 169 -13.39 13.35 17.36
CA ARG A 169 -12.85 13.76 18.66
C ARG A 169 -12.39 15.22 18.64
N THR A 170 -12.01 15.73 19.81
CA THR A 170 -11.69 17.14 20.02
C THR A 170 -10.34 17.40 20.69
N ILE A 171 -9.74 16.39 21.33
CA ILE A 171 -8.37 16.46 21.85
C ILE A 171 -7.57 15.27 21.33
N TRP A 172 -6.36 15.54 20.83
CA TRP A 172 -5.34 14.53 20.57
C TRP A 172 -4.16 14.71 21.52
N PHE A 173 -3.70 13.60 22.09
CA PHE A 173 -2.44 13.54 22.85
C PHE A 173 -1.36 13.09 21.90
N VAL A 174 -0.23 13.80 21.89
CA VAL A 174 0.82 13.55 20.91
C VAL A 174 2.20 13.57 21.56
N ARG A 175 3.13 12.88 20.91
CA ARG A 175 4.55 12.85 21.26
C ARG A 175 5.40 13.20 20.04
N ALA A 176 6.68 13.49 20.26
CA ALA A 176 7.63 13.58 19.15
C ALA A 176 7.67 12.24 18.40
N ALA A 177 7.66 12.31 17.07
CA ALA A 177 7.78 11.15 16.21
C ALA A 177 9.20 10.56 16.27
N THR A 178 9.28 9.25 16.07
CA THR A 178 10.51 8.45 15.93
C THR A 178 10.52 7.77 14.56
N ASP A 179 11.67 7.30 14.11
CA ASP A 179 11.78 6.63 12.79
C ASP A 179 11.09 5.28 12.72
N GLN A 180 10.68 4.73 13.87
CA GLN A 180 9.88 3.51 13.94
C GLN A 180 8.37 3.78 13.81
N ASP A 181 7.93 5.03 13.94
CA ASP A 181 6.52 5.37 13.87
C ASP A 181 6.03 5.36 12.41
N PRO A 182 5.01 4.56 12.08
CA PRO A 182 4.48 4.51 10.72
C PRO A 182 3.97 5.88 10.26
N SER A 183 4.20 6.21 8.99
CA SER A 183 3.72 7.46 8.36
C SER A 183 2.86 7.13 7.16
N HIS A 184 1.58 6.86 7.39
CA HIS A 184 0.59 6.50 6.36
C HIS A 184 -0.73 7.21 6.64
N GLN A 185 -1.50 7.51 5.58
CA GLN A 185 -2.85 8.06 5.74
C GLN A 185 -3.81 6.97 6.24
N VAL A 186 -4.60 7.27 7.27
CA VAL A 186 -5.77 6.48 7.68
C VAL A 186 -7.00 7.29 7.35
N SER A 187 -7.90 6.74 6.51
CA SER A 187 -9.20 7.34 6.23
C SER A 187 -10.34 6.58 6.92
N LEU A 188 -11.13 7.27 7.74
CA LEU A 188 -12.25 6.68 8.50
C LEU A 188 -13.49 6.40 7.64
N LEU A 189 -13.59 6.95 6.43
CA LEU A 189 -14.63 6.57 5.46
C LEU A 189 -14.43 5.13 4.92
N HIS A 190 -13.26 4.54 5.16
CA HIS A 190 -12.90 3.15 4.84
C HIS A 190 -12.50 2.34 6.10
N ALA A 191 -12.99 2.72 7.29
CA ALA A 191 -12.55 2.19 8.60
C ALA A 191 -12.67 0.66 8.85
N ARG A 192 -13.04 -0.14 7.83
CA ARG A 192 -12.93 -1.61 7.85
C ARG A 192 -11.85 -2.20 6.92
N SER A 193 -10.97 -1.42 6.30
CA SER A 193 -9.98 -1.96 5.33
C SER A 193 -8.91 -0.91 5.00
N LEU A 194 -7.58 -1.07 5.09
CA LEU A 194 -6.67 -2.20 5.25
C LEU A 194 -5.46 -1.69 6.04
N GLN A 195 -5.06 -2.37 7.12
CA GLN A 195 -3.69 -2.15 7.61
C GLN A 195 -2.71 -2.63 6.53
N PRO A 196 -1.58 -1.93 6.31
CA PRO A 196 -0.51 -2.43 5.46
C PRO A 196 -0.14 -3.86 5.88
N ALA A 197 -0.32 -4.81 4.95
CA ALA A 197 -0.02 -6.21 5.18
C ALA A 197 0.55 -6.81 3.90
N HIS A 198 1.56 -7.67 4.05
CA HIS A 198 2.08 -8.46 2.94
C HIS A 198 0.99 -9.39 2.39
N PHE A 199 0.23 -10.02 3.31
CA PHE A 199 -0.83 -10.98 3.02
C PHE A 199 -2.09 -10.57 3.81
N PRO A 200 -2.98 -9.75 3.24
CA PRO A 200 -4.22 -9.38 3.90
C PRO A 200 -5.16 -10.59 3.99
N MET A 201 -5.75 -10.80 5.16
CA MET A 201 -6.72 -11.89 5.39
C MET A 201 -8.12 -11.55 4.90
N GLU A 202 -8.47 -10.26 4.89
CA GLU A 202 -9.76 -9.79 4.44
C GLU A 202 -9.78 -9.59 2.93
N TYR A 203 -10.94 -9.84 2.32
CA TYR A 203 -11.16 -9.59 0.91
C TYR A 203 -11.42 -8.11 0.65
N LEU A 204 -10.64 -7.52 -0.24
CA LEU A 204 -10.90 -6.19 -0.75
C LEU A 204 -12.03 -6.24 -1.77
N HIS A 205 -13.11 -5.51 -1.50
CA HIS A 205 -14.24 -5.38 -2.40
C HIS A 205 -13.84 -4.53 -3.61
N ALA A 206 -13.82 -5.15 -4.78
CA ALA A 206 -13.47 -4.50 -6.04
C ALA A 206 -14.73 -4.16 -6.86
N SER A 207 -14.72 -2.99 -7.49
CA SER A 207 -15.83 -2.50 -8.31
C SER A 207 -15.92 -3.17 -9.67
N GLY A 208 -14.80 -3.64 -10.22
CA GLY A 208 -14.70 -4.31 -11.52
C GLY A 208 -14.55 -5.84 -11.42
N PRO A 209 -14.94 -6.59 -12.47
CA PRO A 209 -14.76 -8.04 -12.55
C PRO A 209 -13.38 -8.46 -13.09
N SER A 210 -12.54 -7.51 -13.51
CA SER A 210 -11.31 -7.81 -14.25
C SER A 210 -10.04 -7.39 -13.50
N LEU A 211 -8.96 -8.14 -13.67
CA LEU A 211 -7.62 -7.77 -13.25
C LEU A 211 -6.77 -7.45 -14.49
N LEU A 212 -6.08 -6.31 -14.45
CA LEU A 212 -5.10 -5.93 -15.47
C LEU A 212 -3.77 -6.62 -15.16
N TRP A 213 -3.18 -7.32 -16.11
CA TRP A 213 -1.90 -8.01 -15.94
C TRP A 213 -0.84 -7.38 -16.82
N LEU A 214 0.25 -6.94 -16.19
CA LEU A 214 1.45 -6.38 -16.78
C LEU A 214 2.66 -7.23 -16.41
N SER A 215 3.69 -7.20 -17.24
CA SER A 215 4.95 -7.89 -16.98
C SER A 215 6.09 -7.23 -17.74
N ASP A 216 7.32 -7.32 -17.24
CA ASP A 216 8.53 -6.91 -17.95
C ASP A 216 8.39 -5.48 -18.51
N THR A 217 7.99 -4.54 -17.65
CA THR A 217 7.83 -3.13 -18.05
C THR A 217 9.17 -2.49 -18.34
N HIS A 218 10.24 -2.94 -17.66
CA HIS A 218 11.61 -2.48 -17.86
C HIS A 218 11.73 -0.94 -17.90
N PHE A 219 11.10 -0.26 -16.93
CA PHE A 219 11.29 1.19 -16.79
C PHE A 219 12.78 1.50 -16.72
N SER A 220 13.22 2.50 -17.49
CA SER A 220 14.63 2.76 -17.73
C SER A 220 14.88 4.25 -17.89
N VAL A 221 16.11 4.70 -17.65
CA VAL A 221 16.56 6.06 -17.98
C VAL A 221 17.34 6.14 -19.30
N ASP A 222 17.70 5.00 -19.87
CA ASP A 222 18.63 4.83 -21.00
C ASP A 222 17.98 4.20 -22.25
N GLY A 223 16.65 4.15 -22.30
CA GLY A 223 15.89 3.87 -23.52
C GLY A 223 15.43 2.42 -23.70
N HIS A 224 15.71 1.53 -22.74
CA HIS A 224 15.21 0.15 -22.77
C HIS A 224 13.70 0.04 -22.53
N HIS A 225 13.07 1.07 -21.96
CA HIS A 225 11.64 1.27 -21.92
C HIS A 225 11.15 1.97 -23.19
N ARG A 226 10.22 1.34 -23.92
CA ARG A 226 9.71 1.83 -25.20
C ARG A 226 8.79 3.05 -25.07
N PHE A 227 8.09 3.19 -23.96
CA PHE A 227 7.11 4.28 -23.79
C PHE A 227 7.80 5.54 -23.26
N PRO A 228 7.45 6.73 -23.76
CA PRO A 228 7.97 7.96 -23.20
C PRO A 228 7.44 8.19 -21.77
N ASP A 229 8.20 8.92 -20.94
CA ASP A 229 7.73 9.30 -19.60
C ASP A 229 6.43 10.13 -19.66
N LYS A 230 6.41 11.09 -20.59
CA LYS A 230 5.28 12.00 -20.83
C LYS A 230 4.72 11.79 -22.22
N SER A 231 3.40 11.70 -22.29
CA SER A 231 2.69 11.66 -23.56
C SER A 231 2.89 12.96 -24.34
N ASN A 232 2.97 12.86 -25.65
CA ASN A 232 2.96 13.97 -26.59
C ASN A 232 1.99 13.68 -27.75
N VAL A 233 1.95 14.55 -28.76
CA VAL A 233 1.02 14.43 -29.89
C VAL A 233 1.21 13.13 -30.68
N GLN A 234 2.42 12.58 -30.72
CA GLN A 234 2.75 11.40 -31.50
C GLN A 234 2.80 10.11 -30.68
N LYS A 235 3.29 10.18 -29.43
CA LYS A 235 3.54 9.02 -28.57
C LYS A 235 2.87 9.18 -27.22
N GLN A 236 2.18 8.13 -26.79
CA GLN A 236 1.57 8.01 -25.47
C GLN A 236 2.52 7.31 -24.51
N ASN A 237 2.50 7.74 -23.25
CA ASN A 237 3.11 6.96 -22.17
C ASN A 237 2.27 5.71 -21.85
N LEU A 238 2.87 4.74 -21.15
CA LEU A 238 2.23 3.45 -20.90
C LEU A 238 0.88 3.60 -20.17
N ALA A 239 0.81 4.43 -19.13
CA ALA A 239 -0.43 4.64 -18.38
C ALA A 239 -1.58 5.18 -19.24
N LEU A 240 -1.31 6.08 -20.19
CA LEU A 240 -2.33 6.60 -21.10
C LEU A 240 -2.74 5.56 -22.16
N ALA A 241 -1.77 4.81 -22.71
CA ALA A 241 -2.06 3.74 -23.66
C ALA A 241 -2.96 2.66 -23.04
N LEU A 242 -2.71 2.29 -21.78
CA LEU A 242 -3.54 1.37 -21.01
C LEU A 242 -4.94 1.93 -20.72
N ASP A 243 -5.04 3.20 -20.29
CA ASP A 243 -6.34 3.87 -20.06
C ASP A 243 -7.21 3.87 -21.32
N GLN A 244 -6.63 4.15 -22.49
CA GLN A 244 -7.34 4.12 -23.77
C GLN A 244 -7.77 2.70 -24.16
N LEU A 245 -6.88 1.71 -24.02
CA LEU A 245 -7.22 0.31 -24.25
C LEU A 245 -8.41 -0.11 -23.39
N LEU A 246 -8.36 0.17 -22.09
CA LEU A 246 -9.40 -0.22 -21.14
C LEU A 246 -10.75 0.44 -21.46
N LYS A 247 -10.74 1.72 -21.84
CA LYS A 247 -11.94 2.44 -22.31
C LYS A 247 -12.52 1.82 -23.58
N ASN A 248 -11.68 1.51 -24.56
CA ASN A 248 -12.10 0.88 -25.80
C ASN A 248 -12.71 -0.51 -25.57
N GLN A 249 -12.17 -1.26 -24.60
CA GLN A 249 -12.69 -2.57 -24.19
C GLN A 249 -13.90 -2.46 -23.25
N GLN A 250 -14.28 -1.25 -22.82
CA GLN A 250 -15.27 -1.01 -21.76
C GLN A 250 -14.98 -1.84 -20.50
N ALA A 251 -13.69 -2.05 -20.22
CA ALA A 251 -13.22 -2.89 -19.13
C ALA A 251 -13.30 -2.14 -17.81
N SER A 252 -13.83 -2.81 -16.78
CA SER A 252 -13.84 -2.31 -15.40
C SER A 252 -12.90 -3.15 -14.56
N LEU A 253 -11.99 -2.49 -13.84
CA LEU A 253 -10.92 -3.16 -13.13
C LEU A 253 -11.18 -3.26 -11.64
N GLY A 254 -10.80 -4.39 -11.05
CA GLY A 254 -10.69 -4.60 -9.62
C GLY A 254 -9.27 -4.46 -9.09
N GLY A 255 -8.26 -4.56 -9.95
CA GLY A 255 -6.85 -4.45 -9.57
C GLY A 255 -5.86 -4.64 -10.73
N VAL A 256 -4.58 -4.54 -10.39
CA VAL A 256 -3.43 -4.66 -11.30
C VAL A 256 -2.46 -5.70 -10.77
N LEU A 257 -1.96 -6.56 -11.66
CA LEU A 257 -0.94 -7.58 -11.41
C LEU A 257 0.32 -7.21 -12.21
N LEU A 258 1.49 -7.24 -11.58
CA LEU A 258 2.78 -6.95 -12.22
C LEU A 258 3.79 -8.06 -11.92
N SER A 259 4.03 -8.94 -12.90
CA SER A 259 4.82 -10.18 -12.73
C SER A 259 6.33 -10.01 -12.94
N GLY A 260 6.92 -8.97 -12.34
CA GLY A 260 8.37 -8.75 -12.31
C GLY A 260 8.97 -8.05 -13.53
N ASP A 261 10.27 -7.80 -13.42
CA ASP A 261 11.08 -6.96 -14.30
C ASP A 261 10.42 -5.61 -14.53
N ILE A 262 10.13 -4.96 -13.40
CA ILE A 262 9.55 -3.63 -13.34
C ILE A 262 10.53 -2.62 -13.93
N THR A 263 11.81 -2.75 -13.55
CA THR A 263 12.92 -1.89 -13.93
C THR A 263 13.92 -2.63 -14.82
N TRP A 264 14.79 -1.89 -15.50
CA TRP A 264 15.83 -2.48 -16.37
C TRP A 264 17.09 -2.91 -15.60
N ARG A 265 17.48 -2.16 -14.56
CA ARG A 265 18.73 -2.45 -13.82
C ARG A 265 18.62 -2.18 -12.32
N ALA A 266 17.40 -2.16 -11.77
CA ALA A 266 17.14 -1.89 -10.36
C ALA A 266 17.65 -0.52 -9.87
N ALA A 267 17.78 0.47 -10.77
CA ALA A 267 18.20 1.81 -10.35
C ALA A 267 17.06 2.54 -9.63
N PRO A 268 17.34 3.33 -8.57
CA PRO A 268 16.31 4.07 -7.85
C PRO A 268 15.42 4.94 -8.76
N GLU A 269 16.00 5.61 -9.74
CA GLU A 269 15.30 6.49 -10.69
C GLU A 269 14.35 5.71 -11.61
N GLU A 270 14.63 4.43 -11.87
CA GLU A 270 13.75 3.55 -12.66
C GLU A 270 12.51 3.14 -11.86
N PHE A 271 12.69 2.88 -10.56
CA PHE A 271 11.56 2.65 -9.67
C PHE A 271 10.72 3.91 -9.43
N GLU A 272 11.34 5.09 -9.39
CA GLU A 272 10.61 6.37 -9.36
C GLU A 272 9.70 6.53 -10.58
N LYS A 273 10.21 6.25 -11.78
CA LYS A 273 9.41 6.22 -13.02
C LYS A 273 8.27 5.20 -12.95
N ALA A 274 8.55 4.01 -12.42
CA ALA A 274 7.53 2.98 -12.23
C ALA A 274 6.41 3.46 -11.29
N LEU A 275 6.76 4.08 -10.16
CA LEU A 275 5.80 4.66 -9.21
C LEU A 275 4.96 5.78 -9.83
N GLU A 276 5.58 6.68 -10.60
CA GLU A 276 4.85 7.76 -11.30
C GLU A 276 3.84 7.18 -12.31
N SER A 277 4.27 6.18 -13.08
CA SER A 277 3.43 5.50 -14.07
C SER A 277 2.26 4.76 -13.41
N LEU A 278 2.54 3.94 -12.38
CA LEU A 278 1.53 3.24 -11.59
C LEU A 278 0.57 4.21 -10.90
N GLY A 279 1.07 5.28 -10.28
CA GLY A 279 0.26 6.31 -9.63
C GLY A 279 -0.61 7.10 -10.61
N THR A 280 -0.17 7.27 -11.86
CA THR A 280 -0.99 7.85 -12.92
C THR A 280 -2.09 6.89 -13.36
N LEU A 281 -1.74 5.61 -13.55
CA LEU A 281 -2.67 4.56 -13.93
C LEU A 281 -3.75 4.36 -12.86
N THR A 282 -3.38 4.24 -11.59
CA THR A 282 -4.33 3.99 -10.49
C THR A 282 -5.27 5.15 -10.25
N ARG A 283 -4.81 6.41 -10.33
CA ARG A 283 -5.70 7.59 -10.27
C ARG A 283 -6.72 7.60 -11.40
N LYS A 284 -6.30 7.27 -12.62
CA LYS A 284 -7.21 7.20 -13.79
C LYS A 284 -8.27 6.10 -13.64
N LEU A 285 -7.88 4.99 -13.02
CA LEU A 285 -8.73 3.81 -12.83
C LEU A 285 -9.46 3.79 -11.49
N ASN A 286 -9.28 4.80 -10.65
CA ASN A 286 -9.79 4.86 -9.28
C ASN A 286 -9.43 3.62 -8.44
N LEU A 287 -8.17 3.20 -8.52
CA LEU A 287 -7.61 2.09 -7.75
C LEU A 287 -6.72 2.62 -6.63
N SER A 288 -6.68 1.89 -5.51
CA SER A 288 -5.71 2.11 -4.43
C SER A 288 -4.46 1.25 -4.61
N SER A 289 -3.39 1.53 -3.87
CA SER A 289 -2.18 0.70 -3.91
C SER A 289 -2.39 -0.73 -3.40
N TYR A 290 -3.38 -0.96 -2.54
CA TYR A 290 -3.80 -2.29 -2.10
C TYR A 290 -4.40 -3.15 -3.21
N GLN A 291 -4.84 -2.53 -4.31
CA GLN A 291 -5.34 -3.22 -5.49
C GLN A 291 -4.24 -3.59 -6.49
N ILE A 292 -2.97 -3.36 -6.14
CA ILE A 292 -1.82 -3.70 -6.93
C ILE A 292 -1.12 -4.91 -6.29
N ALA A 293 -0.83 -5.92 -7.09
CA ALA A 293 -0.03 -7.07 -6.72
C ALA A 293 1.26 -7.07 -7.54
N ILE A 294 2.42 -7.15 -6.89
CA ILE A 294 3.73 -7.21 -7.56
C ILE A 294 4.54 -8.41 -7.07
N CYS A 295 5.40 -8.94 -7.94
CA CYS A 295 6.56 -9.75 -7.56
C CYS A 295 7.82 -9.18 -8.22
N PRO A 296 9.02 -9.33 -7.64
CA PRO A 296 10.26 -8.92 -8.29
C PRO A 296 10.62 -9.88 -9.44
N GLY A 297 11.24 -9.33 -10.48
CA GLY A 297 11.98 -10.09 -11.48
C GLY A 297 13.48 -10.13 -11.20
N ASN A 298 14.27 -10.55 -12.17
CA ASN A 298 15.74 -10.59 -12.03
C ASN A 298 16.39 -9.23 -12.30
N HIS A 299 15.73 -8.33 -13.04
CA HIS A 299 16.21 -6.97 -13.28
C HIS A 299 15.85 -5.99 -12.15
N ASP A 300 14.99 -6.40 -11.22
CA ASP A 300 14.53 -5.55 -10.10
C ASP A 300 15.47 -5.56 -8.89
N LEU A 301 16.54 -6.37 -8.93
CA LEU A 301 17.48 -6.54 -7.83
C LEU A 301 18.92 -6.38 -8.33
N ALA A 302 19.69 -5.52 -7.67
CA ALA A 302 21.04 -5.13 -8.07
C ALA A 302 22.11 -6.10 -7.53
N PHE A 303 22.16 -7.32 -8.08
CA PHE A 303 23.10 -8.37 -7.68
C PHE A 303 24.51 -8.25 -8.30
N SER A 304 24.73 -7.25 -9.14
CA SER A 304 26.01 -6.95 -9.79
C SER A 304 26.13 -5.44 -10.07
N GLU A 305 27.33 -4.98 -10.42
CA GLU A 305 27.57 -3.59 -10.87
C GLU A 305 26.70 -3.20 -12.08
N ASN A 306 26.35 -4.17 -12.92
CA ASN A 306 25.43 -4.00 -14.03
C ASN A 306 24.42 -5.16 -14.08
N PRO A 307 23.25 -5.03 -13.42
CA PRO A 307 22.24 -6.09 -13.34
C PRO A 307 21.65 -6.51 -14.71
N ALA A 308 21.73 -5.62 -15.70
CA ALA A 308 21.29 -5.90 -17.07
C ALA A 308 22.26 -6.80 -17.85
N GLU A 309 23.53 -6.93 -17.41
CA GLU A 309 24.52 -7.77 -18.07
C GLU A 309 24.29 -9.25 -17.71
N LYS A 310 23.73 -9.99 -18.68
CA LYS A 310 23.62 -11.45 -18.59
C LYS A 310 25.02 -12.06 -18.78
N GLY A 311 25.42 -12.93 -17.86
CA GLY A 311 26.69 -13.68 -17.92
C GLY A 311 27.74 -13.23 -16.91
N GLY A 312 27.65 -12.00 -16.38
CA GLY A 312 28.57 -11.49 -15.37
C GLY A 312 28.52 -12.29 -14.05
N PRO A 313 29.60 -12.32 -13.26
CA PRO A 313 29.54 -12.89 -11.91
C PRO A 313 28.70 -12.00 -10.98
N VAL A 314 27.92 -12.62 -10.09
CA VAL A 314 27.33 -11.93 -8.93
C VAL A 314 28.46 -11.53 -8.00
N LYS A 315 28.90 -10.27 -8.04
CA LYS A 315 30.01 -9.79 -7.19
C LYS A 315 29.52 -9.21 -5.87
N GLU A 316 28.36 -8.57 -5.88
CA GLU A 316 27.80 -7.87 -4.72
C GLU A 316 26.44 -8.46 -4.36
N VAL A 317 26.38 -9.11 -3.19
CA VAL A 317 25.14 -9.53 -2.58
C VAL A 317 25.05 -8.94 -1.19
N GLY A 318 23.97 -8.22 -0.91
CA GLY A 318 23.65 -7.79 0.44
C GLY A 318 22.37 -6.97 0.50
N PRO A 319 22.08 -6.34 1.65
CA PRO A 319 20.93 -5.45 1.80
C PRO A 319 20.89 -4.32 0.76
N ALA A 320 22.06 -3.88 0.27
CA ALA A 320 22.16 -2.88 -0.79
C ALA A 320 21.56 -3.35 -2.13
N SER A 321 21.71 -4.63 -2.50
CA SER A 321 21.21 -5.20 -3.75
C SER A 321 19.68 -5.17 -3.86
N ARG A 322 18.98 -5.22 -2.72
CA ARG A 322 17.51 -5.12 -2.65
C ARG A 322 17.01 -3.74 -2.28
N LYS A 323 17.89 -2.79 -1.95
CA LYS A 323 17.51 -1.51 -1.34
C LYS A 323 16.53 -0.71 -2.21
N ALA A 324 16.80 -0.61 -3.51
CA ALA A 324 15.93 0.15 -4.41
C ALA A 324 14.53 -0.49 -4.52
N PHE A 325 14.46 -1.81 -4.63
CA PHE A 325 13.19 -2.54 -4.59
C PHE A 325 12.49 -2.42 -3.23
N ASP A 326 13.23 -2.45 -2.12
CA ASP A 326 12.67 -2.26 -0.78
C ASP A 326 12.04 -0.89 -0.60
N ASP A 327 12.69 0.16 -1.09
CA ASP A 327 12.18 1.53 -1.06
C ASP A 327 10.97 1.68 -2.00
N PHE A 328 10.99 1.05 -3.18
CA PHE A 328 9.84 0.96 -4.09
C PHE A 328 8.64 0.25 -3.43
N TYR A 329 8.87 -0.92 -2.82
CA TYR A 329 7.86 -1.70 -2.11
C TYR A 329 7.28 -0.89 -0.94
N ARG A 330 8.12 -0.20 -0.17
CA ARG A 330 7.70 0.67 0.94
C ARG A 330 6.88 1.85 0.46
N ALA A 331 7.25 2.46 -0.66
CA ALA A 331 6.48 3.55 -1.26
C ALA A 331 5.11 3.08 -1.79
N LEU A 332 5.06 1.87 -2.36
CA LEU A 332 3.83 1.31 -2.92
C LEU A 332 2.86 0.82 -1.83
N TYR A 333 3.38 0.04 -0.86
CA TYR A 333 2.55 -0.65 0.13
C TYR A 333 2.59 -0.06 1.52
N TYR A 334 3.37 1.00 1.75
CA TYR A 334 3.52 1.65 3.05
C TYR A 334 4.02 0.71 4.15
N LEU A 335 4.75 -0.34 3.76
CA LEU A 335 5.32 -1.36 4.63
C LEU A 335 6.66 -1.82 4.05
N SER A 336 7.68 -2.03 4.89
CA SER A 336 8.94 -2.63 4.43
C SER A 336 8.72 -4.10 4.04
N PRO A 337 9.26 -4.58 2.91
CA PRO A 337 9.04 -5.96 2.47
C PRO A 337 9.58 -6.99 3.46
N ASN A 338 8.99 -8.19 3.45
CA ASN A 338 9.47 -9.33 4.22
C ASN A 338 10.80 -9.90 3.65
N GLU A 339 11.33 -10.93 4.31
CA GLU A 339 12.60 -11.56 3.94
C GLU A 339 12.58 -12.16 2.52
N HIS A 340 11.43 -12.67 2.08
CA HIS A 340 11.27 -13.34 0.79
C HIS A 340 10.96 -12.39 -0.37
N LEU A 341 10.65 -11.11 -0.09
CA LEU A 341 10.07 -10.17 -1.08
C LEU A 341 8.75 -10.68 -1.68
N SER A 342 8.00 -11.48 -0.92
CA SER A 342 6.73 -12.05 -1.33
C SER A 342 5.54 -11.26 -0.81
N SER A 343 4.37 -11.42 -1.42
CA SER A 343 3.12 -10.82 -0.95
C SER A 343 1.91 -11.60 -1.43
N GLY A 344 0.72 -11.24 -0.98
CA GLY A 344 -0.52 -11.78 -1.49
C GLY A 344 -1.64 -10.76 -1.50
N ARG A 345 -2.69 -11.00 -2.29
CA ARG A 345 -3.87 -10.14 -2.38
C ARG A 345 -5.13 -10.97 -2.41
N ARG A 346 -6.18 -10.48 -1.76
CA ARG A 346 -7.51 -11.08 -1.78
C ARG A 346 -8.49 -10.07 -2.35
N PHE A 347 -9.11 -10.41 -3.47
CA PHE A 347 -10.10 -9.59 -4.14
C PHE A 347 -11.45 -10.27 -4.09
N LEU A 348 -12.49 -9.56 -3.66
CA LEU A 348 -13.86 -9.94 -3.95
C LEU A 348 -14.31 -9.10 -5.14
N LEU A 349 -14.16 -9.67 -6.33
CA LEU A 349 -14.46 -9.00 -7.60
C LEU A 349 -15.97 -8.87 -7.81
N LYS A 350 -16.36 -7.95 -8.71
CA LYS A 350 -17.76 -7.76 -9.11
C LYS A 350 -18.38 -9.09 -9.56
N GLY A 351 -19.59 -9.38 -9.08
CA GLY A 351 -20.22 -10.69 -9.27
C GLY A 351 -19.92 -11.68 -8.13
N SER A 352 -19.33 -11.19 -7.03
CA SER A 352 -19.02 -11.97 -5.82
C SER A 352 -18.06 -13.14 -6.09
N VAL A 353 -17.06 -12.89 -6.95
CA VAL A 353 -16.04 -13.88 -7.29
C VAL A 353 -14.79 -13.63 -6.42
N PRO A 354 -14.49 -14.51 -5.45
CA PRO A 354 -13.27 -14.41 -4.66
C PRO A 354 -12.06 -14.82 -5.51
N VAL A 355 -11.02 -13.99 -5.51
CA VAL A 355 -9.74 -14.24 -6.16
C VAL A 355 -8.63 -14.02 -5.14
N GLU A 356 -7.72 -14.99 -5.04
CA GLU A 356 -6.58 -14.93 -4.13
C GLU A 356 -5.31 -15.04 -4.95
N VAL A 357 -4.42 -14.06 -4.82
CA VAL A 357 -3.16 -13.99 -5.56
C VAL A 357 -2.01 -14.14 -4.57
N VAL A 358 -1.08 -15.04 -4.85
CA VAL A 358 0.21 -15.15 -4.16
C VAL A 358 1.29 -14.69 -5.14
N CYS A 359 2.12 -13.75 -4.71
CA CYS A 359 3.21 -13.18 -5.47
C CYS A 359 4.54 -13.66 -4.86
N LEU A 360 5.31 -14.43 -5.61
CA LEU A 360 6.57 -15.02 -5.15
C LEU A 360 7.78 -14.40 -5.84
N ASN A 361 8.84 -14.22 -5.08
CA ASN A 361 10.15 -13.89 -5.59
C ASN A 361 10.81 -15.14 -6.17
N SER A 362 10.93 -15.18 -7.49
CA SER A 362 11.62 -16.27 -8.20
C SER A 362 13.10 -15.99 -8.46
N SER A 363 13.68 -14.94 -7.90
CA SER A 363 15.08 -14.54 -8.11
C SER A 363 15.97 -14.84 -6.89
N LEU A 364 15.57 -15.76 -6.00
CA LEU A 364 16.24 -15.99 -4.72
C LEU A 364 17.71 -16.44 -4.85
N LEU A 365 18.04 -17.36 -5.75
CA LEU A 365 19.41 -17.90 -5.87
C LEU A 365 20.45 -16.88 -6.36
N GLN A 366 20.01 -15.78 -6.96
CA GLN A 366 20.90 -14.71 -7.43
C GLN A 366 21.63 -14.01 -6.29
N GLN A 367 21.28 -14.34 -5.04
CA GLN A 367 21.97 -13.96 -3.81
C GLN A 367 23.26 -14.77 -3.54
N GLN A 368 23.69 -15.67 -4.41
CA GLN A 368 24.94 -16.40 -4.24
C GLN A 368 26.07 -15.76 -5.06
N SER A 369 27.11 -15.29 -4.38
CA SER A 369 28.26 -14.66 -5.06
C SER A 369 28.93 -15.63 -6.04
N GLY A 370 29.22 -15.12 -7.24
CA GLY A 370 29.84 -15.85 -8.34
C GLY A 370 28.94 -16.86 -9.05
N ALA A 371 27.67 -17.02 -8.68
CA ALA A 371 26.80 -18.06 -9.21
C ALA A 371 25.37 -17.57 -9.49
N PHE A 372 24.62 -18.34 -10.28
CA PHE A 372 23.16 -18.27 -10.44
C PHE A 372 22.51 -16.95 -10.90
N GLN A 373 23.24 -15.88 -11.26
CA GLN A 373 22.61 -14.67 -11.81
C GLN A 373 21.70 -15.06 -13.00
N GLY A 374 20.50 -14.50 -13.06
CA GLY A 374 19.50 -14.80 -14.08
C GLY A 374 18.86 -16.19 -14.00
N HIS A 375 19.16 -17.03 -12.99
CA HIS A 375 18.42 -18.28 -12.78
C HIS A 375 17.19 -18.04 -11.91
N GLY A 376 16.12 -18.76 -12.23
CA GLY A 376 14.90 -18.79 -11.45
C GLY A 376 14.96 -19.80 -10.30
N PHE A 377 14.51 -19.42 -9.12
CA PHE A 377 14.32 -20.30 -7.96
C PHE A 377 13.38 -19.65 -6.94
N VAL A 378 12.42 -20.43 -6.42
CA VAL A 378 11.41 -19.94 -5.48
C VAL A 378 11.71 -20.35 -4.04
N GLY A 379 12.13 -21.58 -3.79
CA GLY A 379 12.50 -22.07 -2.47
C GLY A 379 11.31 -22.49 -1.59
N GLU A 380 11.46 -23.64 -0.94
CA GLU A 380 10.44 -24.29 -0.10
C GLU A 380 9.94 -23.41 1.05
N GLN A 381 10.85 -22.71 1.75
CA GLN A 381 10.49 -21.87 2.89
C GLN A 381 9.54 -20.73 2.49
N GLN A 382 9.81 -20.08 1.35
CA GLN A 382 8.94 -19.05 0.81
C GLN A 382 7.54 -19.60 0.46
N LEU A 383 7.47 -20.81 -0.13
CA LEU A 383 6.19 -21.47 -0.45
C LEU A 383 5.36 -21.73 0.81
N GLN A 384 5.99 -22.29 1.85
CA GLN A 384 5.35 -22.54 3.14
C GLN A 384 4.90 -21.26 3.84
N ASP A 385 5.74 -20.22 3.82
CA ASP A 385 5.42 -18.93 4.42
C ASP A 385 4.25 -18.24 3.72
N ALA A 386 4.22 -18.26 2.39
CA ALA A 386 3.12 -17.70 1.61
C ALA A 386 1.80 -18.45 1.85
N ALA A 387 1.82 -19.79 1.83
CA ALA A 387 0.63 -20.59 2.13
C ALA A 387 0.09 -20.31 3.54
N ARG A 388 0.98 -20.31 4.54
CA ARG A 388 0.64 -20.01 5.94
C ARG A 388 0.06 -18.60 6.10
N ALA A 389 0.71 -17.59 5.51
CA ALA A 389 0.28 -16.20 5.61
C ALA A 389 -1.04 -15.94 4.87
N MET A 390 -1.33 -16.70 3.81
CA MET A 390 -2.62 -16.71 3.14
C MET A 390 -3.64 -17.62 3.82
N GLY A 391 -3.29 -18.40 4.85
CA GLY A 391 -4.19 -19.40 5.43
C GLY A 391 -4.62 -20.49 4.45
N TRP A 392 -3.80 -20.80 3.44
CA TRP A 392 -4.06 -21.87 2.49
C TRP A 392 -3.69 -23.22 3.11
N VAL A 393 -4.71 -24.07 3.30
CA VAL A 393 -4.50 -25.42 3.81
C VAL A 393 -4.35 -26.39 2.64
N PRO A 394 -3.34 -27.29 2.66
CA PRO A 394 -3.22 -28.37 1.69
C PRO A 394 -4.50 -29.18 1.48
N GLY A 395 -4.86 -29.42 0.21
CA GLY A 395 -6.02 -30.24 -0.18
C GLY A 395 -7.39 -29.59 0.05
N GLU A 396 -7.46 -28.44 0.72
CA GLU A 396 -8.70 -27.74 1.04
C GLU A 396 -9.45 -27.31 -0.24
N GLU A 397 -10.72 -27.70 -0.34
CA GLU A 397 -11.64 -27.18 -1.34
C GLU A 397 -11.85 -25.67 -1.14
N THR A 398 -11.76 -24.89 -2.21
CA THR A 398 -11.98 -23.44 -2.13
C THR A 398 -12.87 -22.95 -3.25
N ARG A 399 -13.66 -21.92 -2.95
CA ARG A 399 -14.41 -21.16 -3.98
C ARG A 399 -13.57 -20.05 -4.60
N ALA A 400 -12.43 -19.72 -4.00
CA ALA A 400 -11.55 -18.70 -4.52
C ALA A 400 -10.80 -19.20 -5.74
N VAL A 401 -10.72 -18.37 -6.77
CA VAL A 401 -9.77 -18.61 -7.87
C VAL A 401 -8.39 -18.23 -7.34
N ARG A 402 -7.59 -19.24 -6.98
CA ARG A 402 -6.22 -19.06 -6.51
C ARG A 402 -5.28 -18.88 -7.70
N ILE A 403 -4.42 -17.86 -7.59
CA ILE A 403 -3.43 -17.47 -8.60
C ILE A 403 -2.06 -17.45 -7.94
N LEU A 404 -1.08 -18.09 -8.56
CA LEU A 404 0.33 -17.90 -8.28
C LEU A 404 0.91 -16.94 -9.32
N MET A 405 1.63 -15.92 -8.88
CA MET A 405 2.38 -15.01 -9.74
C MET A 405 3.85 -15.05 -9.36
N MET A 406 4.70 -15.23 -10.36
CA MET A 406 6.16 -15.25 -10.25
C MET A 406 6.76 -14.69 -11.54
N HIS A 407 8.06 -14.41 -11.57
CA HIS A 407 8.66 -13.82 -12.77
C HIS A 407 9.19 -14.86 -13.76
N HIS A 408 10.07 -15.75 -13.30
CA HIS A 408 10.57 -16.89 -14.08
C HIS A 408 9.45 -17.91 -14.32
N HIS A 409 9.59 -18.78 -15.32
CA HIS A 409 8.55 -19.73 -15.71
C HIS A 409 8.78 -21.14 -15.16
N LEU A 410 7.71 -21.95 -15.11
CA LEU A 410 7.76 -23.33 -14.63
C LEU A 410 8.25 -24.33 -15.67
N MET A 411 8.20 -23.97 -16.95
CA MET A 411 8.51 -24.87 -18.05
C MET A 411 8.89 -24.07 -19.28
N PRO A 412 9.65 -24.66 -20.23
CA PRO A 412 10.08 -23.97 -21.43
C PRO A 412 8.92 -23.30 -22.18
N THR A 413 9.09 -22.01 -22.50
CA THR A 413 8.05 -21.19 -23.14
C THR A 413 8.42 -20.72 -24.54
N THR A 414 9.67 -20.92 -24.95
CA THR A 414 10.17 -20.72 -26.31
C THR A 414 10.28 -22.05 -27.04
N TYR A 415 10.26 -22.02 -28.38
CA TYR A 415 10.42 -23.24 -29.19
C TYR A 415 11.75 -23.94 -28.90
N ARG A 416 12.82 -23.15 -28.72
CA ARG A 416 14.16 -23.63 -28.38
C ARG A 416 14.97 -22.52 -27.73
N GLU A 417 15.51 -22.79 -26.54
CA GLU A 417 16.60 -21.97 -25.99
C GLU A 417 17.92 -22.34 -26.69
N GLU A 418 18.71 -21.33 -27.04
CA GLU A 418 20.06 -21.56 -27.57
C GLU A 418 20.98 -22.03 -26.45
N ALA A 419 21.53 -23.24 -26.60
CA ALA A 419 22.49 -23.79 -25.66
C ALA A 419 23.89 -23.23 -25.94
N TRP A 420 24.52 -22.67 -24.90
CA TRP A 420 25.91 -22.19 -24.95
C TRP A 420 26.56 -22.32 -23.56
N VAL A 421 27.90 -22.31 -23.51
CA VAL A 421 28.67 -22.50 -22.27
C VAL A 421 28.50 -21.29 -21.35
N GLY A 422 27.92 -21.49 -20.17
CA GLY A 422 27.54 -20.39 -19.26
C GLY A 422 26.11 -19.88 -19.50
N GLY A 423 25.37 -20.54 -20.39
CA GLY A 423 23.95 -20.32 -20.60
C GLY A 423 23.16 -20.47 -19.30
N ARG A 424 22.20 -19.57 -19.11
CA ARG A 424 21.33 -19.51 -17.94
C ARG A 424 19.95 -19.93 -18.41
N TYR A 425 19.52 -21.10 -17.96
CA TYR A 425 18.24 -21.66 -18.35
C TYR A 425 17.13 -20.98 -17.58
N SER A 426 16.07 -20.63 -18.31
CA SER A 426 15.13 -19.63 -17.83
C SER A 426 13.99 -20.19 -16.98
N ALA A 427 13.81 -21.52 -16.96
CA ALA A 427 12.86 -22.19 -16.08
C ALA A 427 13.38 -22.22 -14.64
N VAL A 428 12.49 -22.10 -13.66
CA VAL A 428 12.89 -22.20 -12.25
C VAL A 428 13.46 -23.59 -11.93
N LEU A 429 14.55 -23.64 -11.18
CA LEU A 429 15.26 -24.88 -10.86
C LEU A 429 14.42 -25.84 -10.00
N ASP A 430 13.49 -25.29 -9.21
CA ASP A 430 12.56 -26.02 -8.35
C ASP A 430 11.15 -26.13 -8.95
N ALA A 431 11.02 -26.09 -10.29
CA ALA A 431 9.73 -26.12 -11.00
C ALA A 431 8.79 -27.24 -10.56
N GLU A 432 9.32 -28.43 -10.31
CA GLU A 432 8.52 -29.57 -9.85
C GLU A 432 7.97 -29.35 -8.44
N ALA A 433 8.75 -28.76 -7.52
CA ALA A 433 8.29 -28.45 -6.17
C ALA A 433 7.18 -27.39 -6.21
N VAL A 434 7.37 -26.32 -6.99
CA VAL A 434 6.35 -25.29 -7.20
C VAL A 434 5.10 -25.89 -7.84
N ALA A 435 5.22 -26.77 -8.84
CA ALA A 435 4.08 -27.42 -9.46
C ALA A 435 3.33 -28.36 -8.50
N ARG A 436 4.02 -29.00 -7.53
CA ARG A 436 3.35 -29.78 -6.47
C ARG A 436 2.60 -28.86 -5.51
N TRP A 437 3.23 -27.77 -5.08
CA TRP A 437 2.59 -26.76 -4.22
C TRP A 437 1.34 -26.14 -4.87
N VAL A 438 1.42 -25.81 -6.17
CA VAL A 438 0.29 -25.34 -6.99
C VAL A 438 -0.86 -26.36 -6.99
N THR A 439 -0.52 -27.65 -7.09
CA THR A 439 -1.49 -28.76 -7.11
C THR A 439 -2.13 -28.94 -5.73
N GLU A 440 -1.32 -29.00 -4.69
CA GLU A 440 -1.71 -29.20 -3.29
C GLU A 440 -2.62 -28.08 -2.77
N HIS A 441 -2.33 -26.82 -3.14
CA HIS A 441 -3.12 -25.66 -2.75
C HIS A 441 -4.19 -25.27 -3.78
N ARG A 442 -4.44 -26.10 -4.80
CA ARG A 442 -5.48 -25.90 -5.82
C ARG A 442 -5.40 -24.55 -6.54
N VAL A 443 -4.19 -24.10 -6.82
CA VAL A 443 -3.92 -22.91 -7.62
C VAL A 443 -4.36 -23.17 -9.07
N ARG A 444 -5.23 -22.31 -9.63
CA ARG A 444 -5.79 -22.50 -10.98
C ARG A 444 -4.94 -21.85 -12.06
N LEU A 445 -4.34 -20.70 -11.75
CA LEU A 445 -3.53 -19.92 -12.69
C LEU A 445 -2.13 -19.71 -12.12
N VAL A 446 -1.12 -19.95 -12.93
CA VAL A 446 0.26 -19.54 -12.69
C VAL A 446 0.61 -18.48 -13.73
N LEU A 447 0.87 -17.25 -13.30
CA LEU A 447 1.18 -16.11 -14.16
C LEU A 447 2.69 -15.81 -14.10
N HIS A 448 3.33 -15.63 -15.26
CA HIS A 448 4.75 -15.28 -15.33
C HIS A 448 5.15 -14.33 -16.47
N GLY A 449 6.39 -13.84 -16.39
CA GLY A 449 7.04 -12.95 -17.35
C GLY A 449 8.29 -13.56 -17.99
N HIS A 450 9.36 -12.77 -18.02
CA HIS A 450 10.77 -13.14 -18.27
C HIS A 450 11.16 -13.42 -19.72
N GLN A 451 10.34 -14.19 -20.45
CA GLN A 451 10.66 -14.58 -21.84
C GLN A 451 10.10 -13.61 -22.90
N HIS A 452 9.45 -12.52 -22.44
CA HIS A 452 8.94 -11.45 -23.29
C HIS A 452 8.04 -11.92 -24.46
N GLN A 453 7.36 -13.06 -24.30
CA GLN A 453 6.36 -13.55 -25.24
C GLN A 453 5.13 -14.16 -24.55
N PRO A 454 3.94 -14.05 -25.17
CA PRO A 454 2.75 -14.77 -24.74
C PRO A 454 2.98 -16.28 -24.73
N PHE A 455 2.49 -16.95 -23.70
CA PHE A 455 2.55 -18.40 -23.55
C PHE A 455 1.31 -18.90 -22.80
N CYS A 456 0.82 -20.08 -23.15
CA CYS A 456 -0.29 -20.73 -22.45
C CYS A 456 -0.15 -22.24 -22.55
N THR A 457 -0.18 -22.91 -21.40
CA THR A 457 -0.24 -24.36 -21.33
C THR A 457 -1.19 -24.79 -20.22
N ARG A 458 -1.76 -25.98 -20.36
CA ARG A 458 -2.62 -26.61 -19.36
C ARG A 458 -1.92 -27.85 -18.83
N ILE A 459 -1.79 -27.95 -17.51
CA ILE A 459 -1.17 -29.07 -16.82
C ILE A 459 -2.23 -29.73 -15.93
N ALA A 460 -2.28 -31.06 -15.95
CA ALA A 460 -3.08 -31.86 -15.04
C ALA A 460 -2.14 -32.73 -14.20
N ARG A 461 -2.33 -32.75 -12.88
CA ARG A 461 -1.52 -33.56 -11.95
C ARG A 461 -2.42 -34.25 -10.92
N PRO A 462 -2.07 -35.46 -10.44
CA PRO A 462 -2.79 -36.08 -9.34
C PRO A 462 -2.59 -35.25 -8.05
N LEU A 463 -3.65 -35.10 -7.25
CA LEU A 463 -3.57 -34.43 -5.93
C LEU A 463 -2.64 -35.16 -4.97
N ASN A 464 -2.49 -36.47 -5.14
CA ASN A 464 -1.50 -37.28 -4.45
C ASN A 464 -0.67 -38.05 -5.48
N VAL A 465 0.61 -37.70 -5.62
CA VAL A 465 1.54 -38.33 -6.58
C VAL A 465 1.77 -39.81 -6.26
N GLU A 466 1.66 -40.21 -5.00
CA GLU A 466 1.77 -41.61 -4.57
C GLU A 466 0.49 -42.41 -4.86
N GLN A 467 -0.63 -41.74 -5.16
CA GLN A 467 -1.92 -42.35 -5.49
C GLN A 467 -2.52 -41.76 -6.78
N PRO A 468 -1.93 -42.05 -7.96
CA PRO A 468 -2.29 -41.41 -9.22
C PRO A 468 -3.69 -41.77 -9.74
N SER A 469 -4.32 -42.81 -9.20
CA SER A 469 -5.73 -43.16 -9.46
C SER A 469 -6.73 -42.26 -8.74
N GLY A 470 -6.27 -41.42 -7.82
CA GLY A 470 -7.08 -40.45 -7.09
C GLY A 470 -7.49 -39.23 -7.94
N PRO A 471 -8.06 -38.19 -7.29
CA PRO A 471 -8.46 -36.97 -7.98
C PRO A 471 -7.27 -36.21 -8.59
N TRP A 472 -7.51 -35.55 -9.71
CA TRP A 472 -6.54 -34.72 -10.41
C TRP A 472 -6.91 -33.25 -10.26
N HIS A 473 -5.89 -32.40 -10.14
CA HIS A 473 -6.03 -30.96 -10.25
C HIS A 473 -5.44 -30.47 -11.56
N GLU A 474 -6.18 -29.58 -12.21
CA GLU A 474 -5.77 -28.93 -13.44
C GLU A 474 -5.43 -27.47 -13.15
N PHE A 475 -4.36 -26.97 -13.75
CA PHE A 475 -3.98 -25.57 -13.70
C PHE A 475 -3.37 -25.10 -15.01
N TYR A 476 -3.30 -23.79 -15.19
CA TYR A 476 -2.80 -23.16 -16.40
C TYR A 476 -1.56 -22.35 -16.09
N VAL A 477 -0.50 -22.52 -16.88
CA VAL A 477 0.70 -21.67 -16.82
C VAL A 477 0.62 -20.70 -17.98
N LEU A 478 0.57 -19.42 -17.66
CA LEU A 478 0.38 -18.32 -18.59
C LEU A 478 1.60 -17.39 -18.55
N GLY A 479 2.18 -17.12 -19.71
CA GLY A 479 3.16 -16.07 -19.92
C GLY A 479 2.51 -14.91 -20.68
N LEU A 480 2.74 -13.68 -20.24
CA LEU A 480 2.13 -12.52 -20.91
C LEU A 480 2.92 -12.07 -22.13
N GLY A 481 4.23 -11.95 -21.97
CA GLY A 481 5.09 -11.11 -22.80
C GLY A 481 5.46 -9.81 -22.10
N SER A 482 6.18 -8.92 -22.78
CA SER A 482 6.59 -7.65 -22.18
C SER A 482 5.58 -6.54 -22.41
N SER A 483 5.26 -5.78 -21.37
CA SER A 483 4.38 -4.61 -21.44
C SER A 483 5.12 -3.32 -21.79
N GLY A 484 6.45 -3.28 -21.78
CA GLY A 484 7.17 -2.01 -21.87
C GLY A 484 8.54 -2.01 -22.56
N VAL A 485 9.20 -3.16 -22.75
CA VAL A 485 10.57 -3.19 -23.28
C VAL A 485 10.63 -2.75 -24.75
N GLU A 486 11.78 -2.20 -25.17
CA GLU A 486 12.03 -1.87 -26.57
C GLU A 486 12.03 -3.08 -27.52
N LEU A 487 11.82 -2.81 -28.82
CA LEU A 487 11.54 -3.84 -29.83
C LEU A 487 12.67 -4.87 -29.99
N SER A 488 13.92 -4.44 -29.83
CA SER A 488 15.14 -5.28 -29.88
C SER A 488 15.16 -6.36 -28.80
N HIS A 489 14.47 -6.14 -27.69
CA HIS A 489 14.42 -7.06 -26.56
C HIS A 489 13.14 -7.88 -26.48
N LEU A 490 12.23 -7.78 -27.46
CA LEU A 490 11.01 -8.59 -27.50
C LEU A 490 11.29 -10.03 -27.97
N GLY A 491 10.51 -10.96 -27.42
CA GLY A 491 10.52 -12.38 -27.82
C GLY A 491 9.96 -12.60 -29.24
N GLU A 492 9.52 -13.82 -29.51
CA GLU A 492 9.05 -14.23 -30.86
C GLU A 492 7.84 -13.43 -31.34
N SER A 493 6.98 -12.96 -30.43
CA SER A 493 5.76 -12.23 -30.78
C SER A 493 6.01 -10.85 -31.37
N LYS A 494 7.19 -10.24 -31.12
CA LYS A 494 7.59 -8.89 -31.56
C LYS A 494 6.57 -7.79 -31.26
N ASN A 495 5.74 -7.97 -30.23
CA ASN A 495 4.78 -6.97 -29.76
C ASN A 495 4.90 -6.79 -28.25
N ASN A 496 4.78 -5.55 -27.77
CA ASN A 496 4.47 -5.34 -26.36
C ASN A 496 3.02 -5.75 -26.10
N THR A 497 2.77 -6.34 -24.94
CA THR A 497 1.50 -6.99 -24.61
C THR A 497 1.01 -6.66 -23.22
N VAL A 498 -0.31 -6.78 -23.05
CA VAL A 498 -1.02 -6.61 -21.78
C VAL A 498 -2.13 -7.65 -21.66
N GLY A 499 -2.33 -8.14 -20.45
CA GLY A 499 -3.31 -9.16 -20.12
C GLY A 499 -4.54 -8.54 -19.46
N LEU A 500 -5.73 -9.01 -19.82
CA LEU A 500 -6.97 -8.72 -19.12
C LEU A 500 -7.62 -10.03 -18.69
N LEU A 501 -7.64 -10.27 -17.37
CA LEU A 501 -8.24 -11.45 -16.74
C LEU A 501 -9.63 -11.06 -16.23
N THR A 502 -10.70 -11.50 -16.91
CA THR A 502 -12.08 -11.18 -16.50
C THR A 502 -12.74 -12.38 -15.85
N PHE A 503 -13.13 -12.22 -14.59
CA PHE A 503 -13.64 -13.30 -13.76
C PHE A 503 -15.18 -13.35 -13.79
N HIS A 504 -15.71 -14.55 -13.98
CA HIS A 504 -17.14 -14.85 -13.95
C HIS A 504 -17.44 -15.85 -12.82
N ALA A 505 -18.64 -16.41 -12.72
CA ALA A 505 -18.93 -17.36 -11.63
C ALA A 505 -18.26 -18.74 -11.79
N ARG A 506 -17.90 -19.12 -13.02
CA ARG A 506 -17.43 -20.49 -13.37
C ARG A 506 -16.30 -20.50 -14.39
N GLU A 507 -15.78 -19.33 -14.76
CA GLU A 507 -14.71 -19.22 -15.73
C GLU A 507 -13.95 -17.91 -15.55
N VAL A 508 -12.72 -17.87 -16.05
CA VAL A 508 -11.96 -16.66 -16.27
C VAL A 508 -11.68 -16.53 -17.76
N THR A 509 -12.05 -15.40 -18.33
CA THR A 509 -11.70 -15.04 -19.71
C THR A 509 -10.35 -14.33 -19.68
N VAL A 510 -9.36 -14.90 -20.37
CA VAL A 510 -8.02 -14.33 -20.53
C VAL A 510 -7.93 -13.70 -21.91
N ARG A 511 -7.62 -12.40 -21.97
CA ARG A 511 -7.31 -11.70 -23.22
C ARG A 511 -5.89 -11.16 -23.16
N ILE A 512 -5.09 -11.46 -24.18
CA ILE A 512 -3.77 -10.85 -24.38
C ILE A 512 -3.88 -9.92 -25.57
N GLN A 513 -3.52 -8.66 -25.37
CA GLN A 513 -3.65 -7.61 -26.37
C GLN A 513 -2.31 -6.90 -26.58
N THR A 514 -2.09 -6.36 -27.76
CA THR A 514 -0.95 -5.47 -28.00
C THR A 514 -1.14 -4.14 -27.27
N VAL A 515 -0.04 -3.56 -26.81
CA VAL A 515 0.01 -2.18 -26.33
C VAL A 515 1.14 -1.46 -27.05
N ASP A 516 0.90 -0.24 -27.52
CA ASP A 516 1.85 0.49 -28.37
C ASP A 516 1.74 1.99 -28.06
N PRO A 517 2.87 2.74 -28.06
CA PRO A 517 2.82 4.18 -27.78
C PRO A 517 2.14 4.98 -28.91
N THR A 518 1.99 4.42 -30.11
CA THR A 518 1.51 5.12 -31.31
C THR A 518 0.28 4.47 -31.96
N HIS A 519 0.14 3.16 -31.84
CA HIS A 519 -0.90 2.38 -32.52
C HIS A 519 -1.98 1.90 -31.54
N PRO A 520 -3.24 1.76 -31.99
CA PRO A 520 -4.28 1.17 -31.17
C PRO A 520 -3.97 -0.30 -30.84
N SER A 521 -4.40 -0.72 -29.66
CA SER A 521 -4.31 -2.10 -29.18
C SER A 521 -5.09 -3.07 -30.08
N LYS A 522 -4.54 -4.25 -30.30
CA LYS A 522 -5.18 -5.36 -31.03
C LYS A 522 -5.22 -6.60 -30.15
N GLU A 523 -6.31 -7.35 -30.20
CA GLU A 523 -6.36 -8.65 -29.53
C GLU A 523 -5.44 -9.64 -30.24
N LEU A 524 -4.55 -10.27 -29.47
CA LEU A 524 -3.70 -11.36 -29.95
C LEU A 524 -4.36 -12.69 -29.64
N TRP A 525 -4.60 -12.96 -28.35
CA TRP A 525 -5.19 -14.20 -27.86
C TRP A 525 -6.39 -13.91 -26.97
N SER A 526 -7.39 -14.80 -27.04
CA SER A 526 -8.56 -14.77 -26.18
C SER A 526 -9.04 -16.20 -25.94
N PHE A 527 -9.09 -16.61 -24.68
CA PHE A 527 -9.52 -17.95 -24.30
C PHE A 527 -10.16 -17.95 -22.92
N LYS A 528 -10.92 -19.02 -22.64
CA LYS A 528 -11.65 -19.19 -21.39
C LYS A 528 -11.08 -20.36 -20.62
N ILE A 529 -10.84 -20.14 -19.34
CA ILE A 529 -10.42 -21.18 -18.40
C ILE A 529 -11.61 -21.46 -17.48
N PRO A 530 -12.26 -22.63 -17.61
CA PRO A 530 -13.35 -22.98 -16.70
C PRO A 530 -12.81 -23.24 -15.29
N TYR A 531 -13.66 -23.17 -14.29
CA TYR A 531 -13.42 -23.75 -12.98
C TYR A 531 -14.76 -24.18 -12.36
N THR A 532 -14.71 -25.27 -11.61
CA THR A 532 -15.88 -25.84 -10.93
C THR A 532 -15.84 -25.38 -9.48
N PRO A 533 -16.78 -24.53 -9.02
CA PRO A 533 -16.91 -24.25 -7.60
C PRO A 533 -17.25 -25.56 -6.87
N PRO A 534 -16.74 -25.79 -5.65
CA PRO A 534 -17.14 -26.96 -4.87
C PRO A 534 -18.66 -26.99 -4.66
N ASP A 535 -19.26 -28.18 -4.86
CA ASP A 535 -20.68 -28.43 -4.63
C ASP A 535 -21.06 -28.11 -3.16
N ARG A 536 -22.27 -27.59 -2.96
CA ARG A 536 -22.75 -27.09 -1.66
C ARG A 536 -22.94 -28.17 -0.62
#